data_AF-A0A4Y7SXL7-F1
#
_entry.id   AF-A0A4Y7SXL7-F1
#
_cell.length_a   1.000
_cell.length_b   1.000
_cell.length_c   1.000
_cell.angle_alpha   90.00
_cell.angle_beta   90.00
_cell.angle_gamma   90.00
#
_symmetry.space_group_name_H-M   'P 1'
#
loop_
_entity.id
_entity.type
_entity.pdbx_description
1 polymer ?
#
loop_
_entity_poly.entity_id
_entity_poly.type
_entity_poly.pdbx_seq_one_letter_code
_entity_poly.pdbx_strand_id
1 'polypeptide(L)'
;MLPSPLWCIVSLAWILSLPAKSWQAGYLGERALPTLLPDDIALLVNTPDPVKNIDPHNPKSHLSKILIPRPPDTDNNTQVRQYLVKTLKDLNWHVEEDAFEGDTPYGKKKFTNVIATKDPKATRRVILSAHFDSKFFPTFPENQFVGATDSAAPCAMMLDLAEALNPMLERRIQRVKDEELDDDDDLDDMTLQLVFFDGEEAFKDWTDTDSIYGARHLAERWASTYVQQHQKRRLLAQIETELSTVEHFILLDLLGADLPRLRSYFVDTAWMFDGLIDAEKRLGESGAFAFGDSQSMAPGKWRSYFQPRGQMQWNYGYIGDDHVPFLKRGVPILHLIAEPFPHVWHKLSDNADALDVPTMRRWNLLLRVFMSERSEDVPVAQRSVSELVSFPLSVDFT
;
A
#
# COMPACT_ATOMS: atom_id res chain seq x y z
N MET A 1 43.69 -52.29 28.56
CA MET A 1 42.33 -51.93 29.02
C MET A 1 42.08 -50.48 28.61
N LEU A 2 41.35 -50.28 27.52
CA LEU A 2 40.90 -48.97 27.04
C LEU A 2 39.56 -48.65 27.73
N PRO A 3 39.31 -47.42 28.21
CA PRO A 3 37.97 -47.01 28.60
C PRO A 3 37.12 -46.75 27.34
N SER A 4 35.82 -47.02 27.47
CA SER A 4 34.82 -47.12 26.41
C SER A 4 34.41 -45.76 25.79
N PRO A 5 33.90 -45.76 24.54
CA PRO A 5 33.58 -44.53 23.79
C PRO A 5 32.22 -43.91 24.17
N LEU A 6 31.59 -44.34 25.26
CA LEU A 6 30.23 -43.91 25.62
C LEU A 6 30.16 -42.58 26.39
N TRP A 7 31.28 -42.10 26.95
CA TRP A 7 31.27 -40.84 27.71
C TRP A 7 31.36 -39.58 26.84
N CYS A 8 31.93 -39.66 25.63
CA CYS A 8 32.02 -38.50 24.74
C CYS A 8 30.69 -38.17 24.04
N ILE A 9 29.77 -39.13 23.90
CA ILE A 9 28.49 -38.91 23.21
C ILE A 9 27.47 -38.24 24.15
N VAL A 10 27.52 -38.52 25.45
CA VAL A 10 26.59 -37.89 26.42
C VAL A 10 26.95 -36.42 26.68
N SER A 11 28.24 -36.06 26.60
CA SER A 11 28.68 -34.66 26.75
C SER A 11 28.31 -33.78 25.55
N LEU A 12 28.28 -34.31 24.32
CA LEU A 12 27.83 -33.56 23.14
C LEU A 12 26.30 -33.41 23.08
N ALA A 13 25.54 -34.38 23.60
CA ALA A 13 24.08 -34.32 23.61
C ALA A 13 23.53 -33.25 24.58
N TRP A 14 24.23 -32.96 25.68
CA TRP A 14 23.82 -31.94 26.65
C TRP A 14 24.09 -30.49 26.20
N ILE A 15 25.02 -30.28 25.26
CA ILE A 15 25.28 -28.95 24.70
C ILE A 15 24.26 -28.60 23.61
N LEU A 16 23.62 -29.60 22.99
CA LEU A 16 22.57 -29.43 21.97
C LEU A 16 21.14 -29.35 22.54
N SER A 17 20.95 -29.58 23.85
CA SER A 17 19.63 -29.56 24.51
C SER A 17 19.41 -28.37 25.46
N LEU A 18 20.35 -27.42 25.51
CA LEU A 18 20.09 -26.14 26.15
C LEU A 18 19.29 -25.29 25.16
N PRO A 19 18.08 -24.79 25.51
CA PRO A 19 17.44 -23.78 24.70
C PRO A 19 18.39 -22.58 24.72
N ALA A 20 19.14 -22.40 23.65
CA ALA A 20 19.78 -21.13 23.38
C ALA A 20 18.63 -20.14 23.31
N LYS A 21 18.38 -19.42 24.41
CA LYS A 21 17.67 -18.15 24.34
C LYS A 21 18.50 -17.37 23.33
N SER A 22 18.00 -17.25 22.11
CA SER A 22 18.61 -16.39 21.11
C SER A 22 18.57 -15.00 21.71
N TRP A 23 19.71 -14.53 22.22
CA TRP A 23 19.96 -13.12 22.48
C TRP A 23 20.15 -12.40 21.14
N GLN A 24 19.17 -12.56 20.27
CA GLN A 24 18.90 -11.71 19.13
C GLN A 24 17.57 -11.02 19.43
N ALA A 25 17.49 -10.34 20.58
CA ALA A 25 16.72 -9.12 20.59
C ALA A 25 17.52 -8.17 19.70
N GLY A 26 17.14 -8.09 18.42
CA GLY A 26 17.69 -7.11 17.51
C GLY A 26 17.66 -5.75 18.17
N TYR A 27 18.73 -4.98 18.02
CA TYR A 27 18.86 -3.62 18.54
C TYR A 27 17.86 -2.62 17.90
N LEU A 28 16.92 -3.13 17.10
CA LEU A 28 15.77 -2.46 16.52
C LEU A 28 14.56 -2.99 17.28
N GLY A 29 13.81 -2.13 17.96
CA GLY A 29 12.58 -2.52 18.66
C GLY A 29 11.59 -3.26 17.75
N GLU A 30 10.51 -3.78 18.34
CA GLU A 30 9.42 -4.38 17.57
C GLU A 30 8.96 -3.39 16.49
N ARG A 31 8.97 -3.82 15.22
CA ARG A 31 8.49 -3.00 14.09
C ARG A 31 6.98 -2.83 14.26
N ALA A 32 6.57 -1.74 14.89
CA ALA A 32 5.18 -1.39 15.13
C ALA A 32 4.90 -0.01 14.55
N LEU A 33 3.70 0.17 13.99
CA LEU A 33 3.25 1.48 13.56
C LEU A 33 2.81 2.30 14.77
N PRO A 34 3.09 3.61 14.80
CA PRO A 34 2.49 4.48 15.80
C PRO A 34 0.97 4.50 15.58
N THR A 35 0.21 4.40 16.67
CA THR A 35 -1.25 4.40 16.61
C THR A 35 -1.79 5.81 16.68
N LEU A 36 -2.71 6.18 15.79
CA LEU A 36 -3.39 7.47 15.87
C LEU A 36 -4.27 7.58 17.12
N LEU A 37 -4.40 8.81 17.62
CA LEU A 37 -5.37 9.10 18.67
C LEU A 37 -6.80 9.00 18.10
N PRO A 38 -7.80 8.70 18.94
CA PRO A 38 -9.19 8.58 18.51
C PRO A 38 -9.73 9.81 17.76
N ASP A 39 -9.33 11.02 18.16
CA ASP A 39 -9.77 12.27 17.52
C ASP A 39 -9.23 12.42 16.09
N ASP A 40 -8.00 11.96 15.85
CA ASP A 40 -7.38 12.00 14.52
C ASP A 40 -8.01 10.97 13.58
N ILE A 41 -8.35 9.79 14.11
CA ILE A 41 -9.14 8.79 13.39
C ILE A 41 -10.51 9.38 13.03
N ALA A 42 -11.17 10.09 13.95
CA ALA A 42 -12.47 10.71 13.69
C ALA A 42 -12.39 11.75 12.55
N LEU A 43 -11.29 12.50 12.44
CA LEU A 43 -11.07 13.42 11.32
C LEU A 43 -10.98 12.66 9.98
N LEU A 44 -10.15 11.61 9.93
CA LEU A 44 -9.95 10.78 8.72
C LEU A 44 -11.23 10.04 8.28
N VAL A 45 -12.08 9.66 9.24
CA VAL A 45 -13.34 8.96 9.00
C VAL A 45 -14.40 9.89 8.38
N ASN A 46 -14.42 11.16 8.79
CA ASN A 46 -15.51 12.07 8.42
C ASN A 46 -15.13 13.06 7.31
N THR A 47 -13.84 13.35 7.10
CA THR A 47 -13.41 14.42 6.20
C THR A 47 -12.22 14.00 5.33
N PRO A 48 -12.35 14.02 3.99
CA PRO A 48 -13.58 14.17 3.20
C PRO A 48 -14.46 12.90 3.29
N ASP A 49 -15.71 12.97 2.82
CA ASP A 49 -16.62 11.81 2.78
C ASP A 49 -15.95 10.60 2.06
N PRO A 50 -15.76 9.46 2.75
CA PRO A 50 -15.10 8.27 2.19
C PRO A 50 -15.90 7.56 1.09
N VAL A 51 -17.13 7.96 0.79
CA VAL A 51 -17.96 7.38 -0.29
C VAL A 51 -17.96 8.22 -1.55
N LYS A 52 -17.77 9.54 -1.43
CA LYS A 52 -17.85 10.53 -2.53
C LYS A 52 -17.16 10.05 -3.82
N ASN A 53 -15.98 9.47 -3.68
CA ASN A 53 -15.08 9.14 -4.78
C ASN A 53 -15.21 7.71 -5.31
N ILE A 54 -15.92 6.84 -4.59
CA ILE A 54 -16.08 5.40 -4.89
C ILE A 54 -17.52 4.99 -5.21
N ASP A 55 -18.49 5.90 -5.13
CA ASP A 55 -19.88 5.59 -5.49
C ASP A 55 -20.00 5.40 -7.02
N PRO A 56 -20.33 4.19 -7.53
CA PRO A 56 -20.43 3.93 -8.96
C PRO A 56 -21.60 4.67 -9.63
N HIS A 57 -22.62 5.08 -8.87
CA HIS A 57 -23.80 5.77 -9.40
C HIS A 57 -23.67 7.29 -9.34
N ASN A 58 -22.65 7.81 -8.65
CA ASN A 58 -22.33 9.23 -8.66
C ASN A 58 -21.46 9.55 -9.88
N PRO A 59 -21.95 10.28 -10.90
CA PRO A 59 -21.17 10.58 -12.11
C PRO A 59 -19.99 11.53 -11.87
N LYS A 60 -19.83 12.05 -10.64
CA LYS A 60 -18.69 12.86 -10.22
C LYS A 60 -17.62 12.06 -9.46
N SER A 61 -17.89 10.81 -9.10
CA SER A 61 -16.93 9.97 -8.38
C SER A 61 -15.75 9.62 -9.28
N HIS A 62 -14.56 9.43 -8.70
CA HIS A 62 -13.39 8.95 -9.43
C HIS A 62 -13.68 7.60 -10.10
N LEU A 63 -14.36 6.70 -9.37
CA LEU A 63 -14.74 5.40 -9.88
C LEU A 63 -15.55 5.50 -11.17
N SER A 64 -16.59 6.35 -11.22
CA SER A 64 -17.42 6.50 -12.42
C SER A 64 -16.66 6.99 -13.65
N LYS A 65 -15.51 7.68 -13.46
CA LYS A 65 -14.64 8.13 -14.55
C LYS A 65 -13.70 7.05 -15.06
N ILE A 66 -13.42 6.05 -14.24
CA ILE A 66 -12.50 4.94 -14.54
C ILE A 66 -13.28 3.72 -15.06
N LEU A 67 -14.56 3.58 -14.68
CA LEU A 67 -15.42 2.43 -14.96
C LEU A 67 -15.91 2.38 -16.42
N ILE A 68 -14.97 2.31 -17.35
CA ILE A 68 -15.15 2.11 -18.79
C ILE A 68 -14.15 1.04 -19.27
N PRO A 69 -14.41 0.37 -20.41
CA PRO A 69 -13.42 -0.53 -21.01
C PRO A 69 -12.18 0.29 -21.40
N ARG A 70 -11.04 -0.05 -20.82
CA ARG A 70 -9.78 0.70 -20.93
C ARG A 70 -8.55 -0.21 -21.21
N PRO A 71 -8.60 -1.14 -22.19
CA PRO A 71 -7.39 -1.89 -22.59
C PRO A 71 -6.25 -0.97 -23.02
N PRO A 72 -4.98 -1.37 -22.85
CA PRO A 72 -3.84 -0.55 -23.27
C PRO A 72 -3.90 -0.20 -24.76
N ASP A 73 -3.29 0.93 -25.13
CA ASP A 73 -3.26 1.45 -26.50
C ASP A 73 -4.66 1.75 -27.09
N THR A 74 -5.61 2.20 -26.24
CA THR A 74 -6.96 2.66 -26.65
C THR A 74 -7.24 4.10 -26.23
N ASP A 75 -8.22 4.74 -26.88
CA ASP A 75 -8.66 6.10 -26.52
C ASP A 75 -9.22 6.18 -25.09
N ASN A 76 -9.94 5.14 -24.65
CA ASN A 76 -10.49 5.06 -23.29
C ASN A 76 -9.37 4.93 -22.24
N ASN A 77 -8.36 4.10 -22.48
CA ASN A 77 -7.18 4.02 -21.61
C ASN A 77 -6.47 5.38 -21.52
N THR A 78 -6.28 6.06 -22.66
CA THR A 78 -5.73 7.42 -22.68
C THR A 78 -6.59 8.42 -21.91
N GLN A 79 -7.92 8.34 -22.01
CA GLN A 79 -8.84 9.19 -21.26
C GLN A 79 -8.71 8.97 -19.74
N VAL A 80 -8.68 7.71 -19.30
CA VAL A 80 -8.49 7.38 -17.87
C VAL A 80 -7.12 7.86 -17.40
N ARG A 81 -6.04 7.59 -18.14
CA ARG A 81 -4.69 8.07 -17.83
C ARG A 81 -4.65 9.59 -17.64
N GLN A 82 -5.21 10.35 -18.60
CA GLN A 82 -5.27 11.80 -18.50
C GLN A 82 -6.10 12.29 -17.30
N TYR A 83 -7.17 11.57 -16.96
CA TYR A 83 -7.95 11.85 -15.76
C TYR A 83 -7.13 11.66 -14.47
N LEU A 84 -6.38 10.56 -14.35
CA LEU A 84 -5.48 10.30 -13.22
C LEU A 84 -4.42 11.42 -13.09
N VAL A 85 -3.74 11.72 -14.20
CA VAL A 85 -2.70 12.76 -14.26
C VAL A 85 -3.27 14.13 -13.86
N LYS A 86 -4.42 14.51 -14.41
CA LYS A 86 -5.05 15.79 -14.11
C LYS A 86 -5.43 15.88 -12.63
N THR A 87 -6.09 14.84 -12.10
CA THR A 87 -6.55 14.82 -10.71
C THR A 87 -5.39 14.99 -9.73
N LEU A 88 -4.28 14.29 -9.95
CA LEU A 88 -3.12 14.36 -9.06
C LEU A 88 -2.34 15.68 -9.22
N LYS A 89 -2.23 16.22 -10.44
CA LYS A 89 -1.65 17.56 -10.65
C LYS A 89 -2.47 18.66 -9.97
N ASP A 90 -3.80 18.58 -10.02
CA ASP A 90 -4.70 19.52 -9.35
C ASP A 90 -4.52 19.48 -7.80
N LEU A 91 -4.04 18.36 -7.26
CA LEU A 91 -3.68 18.19 -5.85
C LEU A 91 -2.23 18.60 -5.51
N ASN A 92 -1.50 19.23 -6.44
CA ASN A 92 -0.07 19.54 -6.31
C ASN A 92 0.81 18.31 -6.06
N TRP A 93 0.58 17.22 -6.80
CA TRP A 93 1.52 16.11 -6.87
C TRP A 93 2.44 16.28 -8.09
N HIS A 94 3.69 15.83 -7.98
CA HIS A 94 4.58 15.72 -9.13
C HIS A 94 4.26 14.45 -9.89
N VAL A 95 3.76 14.60 -11.12
CA VAL A 95 3.27 13.47 -11.93
C VAL A 95 4.15 13.26 -13.16
N GLU A 96 4.65 12.04 -13.31
CA GLU A 96 5.42 11.55 -14.43
C GLU A 96 4.63 10.48 -15.20
N GLU A 97 4.77 10.50 -16.53
CA GLU A 97 4.22 9.47 -17.41
C GLU A 97 5.41 8.65 -17.97
N ASP A 98 5.41 7.35 -17.69
CA ASP A 98 6.42 6.39 -18.20
C ASP A 98 5.89 5.70 -19.45
N ALA A 99 6.06 6.34 -20.60
CA ALA A 99 5.58 5.84 -21.88
C ALA A 99 6.63 4.96 -22.58
N PHE A 100 6.20 3.78 -23.05
CA PHE A 100 7.04 2.85 -23.81
C PHE A 100 6.21 2.00 -24.78
N GLU A 101 6.88 1.30 -25.69
CA GLU A 101 6.26 0.29 -26.57
C GLU A 101 6.71 -1.11 -26.16
N GLY A 102 5.76 -2.04 -26.06
CA GLY A 102 6.02 -3.45 -25.76
C GLY A 102 5.48 -4.37 -26.86
N ASP A 103 6.18 -5.48 -27.11
CA ASP A 103 5.68 -6.54 -27.99
C ASP A 103 4.63 -7.39 -27.26
N THR A 104 3.46 -7.58 -27.86
CA THR A 104 2.38 -8.41 -27.33
C THR A 104 1.97 -9.48 -28.35
N PRO A 105 1.17 -10.49 -27.97
CA PRO A 105 0.59 -11.44 -28.93
C PRO A 105 -0.21 -10.81 -30.08
N TYR A 106 -0.60 -9.53 -29.96
CA TYR A 106 -1.34 -8.78 -30.97
C TYR A 106 -0.50 -7.64 -31.60
N GLY A 107 0.82 -7.78 -31.57
CA GLY A 107 1.77 -6.81 -32.13
C GLY A 107 2.26 -5.80 -31.10
N LYS A 108 2.96 -4.76 -31.57
CA LYS A 108 3.45 -3.70 -30.69
C LYS A 108 2.29 -2.88 -30.13
N LYS A 109 2.35 -2.60 -28.83
CA LYS A 109 1.38 -1.78 -28.10
C LYS A 109 2.09 -0.71 -27.29
N LYS A 110 1.44 0.44 -27.14
CA LYS A 110 1.90 1.53 -26.30
C LYS A 110 1.33 1.36 -24.90
N PHE A 111 2.20 1.53 -23.92
CA PHE A 111 1.88 1.50 -22.50
C PHE A 111 2.35 2.80 -21.87
N THR A 112 1.66 3.28 -20.85
CA THR A 112 2.09 4.46 -20.10
C THR A 112 1.71 4.35 -18.62
N ASN A 113 2.70 3.99 -17.78
CA ASN A 113 2.48 4.05 -16.32
C ASN A 113 2.33 5.50 -15.88
N VAL A 114 1.54 5.75 -14.83
CA VAL A 114 1.44 7.06 -14.17
C VAL A 114 2.08 6.97 -12.79
N ILE A 115 3.09 7.80 -12.55
CA ILE A 115 3.81 7.87 -11.28
C ILE A 115 3.56 9.25 -10.68
N ALA A 116 2.89 9.32 -9.53
CA ALA A 116 2.66 10.56 -8.81
C ALA A 116 3.39 10.55 -7.47
N THR A 117 4.32 11.47 -7.28
CA THR A 117 5.13 11.60 -6.06
C THR A 117 4.74 12.87 -5.33
N LYS A 118 4.43 12.77 -4.04
CA LYS A 118 3.98 13.94 -3.28
C LYS A 118 5.12 14.92 -3.00
N ASP A 119 6.25 14.42 -2.53
CA ASP A 119 7.48 15.20 -2.36
C ASP A 119 8.65 14.53 -3.09
N PRO A 120 8.99 14.96 -4.32
CA PRO A 120 10.11 14.42 -5.08
C PRO A 120 11.49 14.62 -4.44
N LYS A 121 11.60 15.45 -3.40
CA LYS A 121 12.87 15.69 -2.69
C LYS A 121 13.10 14.73 -1.54
N ALA A 122 12.09 13.95 -1.13
CA ALA A 122 12.26 12.94 -0.10
C ALA A 122 13.20 11.82 -0.58
N THR A 123 14.07 11.32 0.30
CA THR A 123 15.07 10.29 -0.06
C THR A 123 14.47 8.89 -0.16
N ARG A 124 13.33 8.65 0.51
CA ARG A 124 12.62 7.37 0.56
C ARG A 124 11.16 7.55 0.22
N ARG A 125 10.56 6.49 -0.31
CA ARG A 125 9.15 6.48 -0.71
C ARG A 125 8.44 5.20 -0.29
N VAL A 126 7.21 5.39 0.20
CA VAL A 126 6.22 4.32 0.30
C VAL A 126 5.37 4.38 -0.96
N ILE A 127 5.33 3.28 -1.70
CA ILE A 127 4.53 3.15 -2.90
C ILE A 127 3.18 2.54 -2.53
N LEU A 128 2.10 3.19 -2.94
CA LEU A 128 0.78 2.58 -3.06
C LEU A 128 0.47 2.45 -4.55
N SER A 129 0.03 1.28 -4.98
CA SER A 129 -0.10 0.97 -6.40
C SER A 129 -1.32 0.11 -6.72
N ALA A 130 -1.75 0.22 -7.98
CA ALA A 130 -2.73 -0.63 -8.64
C ALA A 130 -2.50 -0.52 -10.16
N HIS A 131 -3.05 -1.43 -10.94
CA HIS A 131 -3.11 -1.26 -12.39
C HIS A 131 -4.37 -0.51 -12.80
N PHE A 132 -4.26 0.38 -13.79
CA PHE A 132 -5.40 1.14 -14.29
C PHE A 132 -5.91 0.66 -15.64
N ASP A 133 -5.25 -0.29 -16.31
CA ASP A 133 -5.82 -0.89 -17.49
C ASP A 133 -7.02 -1.80 -17.14
N SER A 134 -7.68 -2.32 -18.17
CA SER A 134 -8.66 -3.39 -18.02
C SER A 134 -8.36 -4.45 -19.07
N LYS A 135 -8.59 -5.71 -18.73
CA LYS A 135 -8.31 -6.84 -19.62
C LYS A 135 -8.79 -6.64 -21.06
N PHE A 136 -7.89 -6.88 -22.00
CA PHE A 136 -8.24 -6.94 -23.41
C PHE A 136 -9.01 -8.22 -23.73
N PHE A 137 -10.20 -8.07 -24.32
CA PHE A 137 -10.91 -9.15 -24.98
C PHE A 137 -11.11 -8.80 -26.46
N PRO A 138 -10.87 -9.74 -27.40
CA PRO A 138 -10.87 -9.45 -28.83
C PRO A 138 -12.26 -9.28 -29.44
N THR A 139 -13.31 -9.82 -28.82
CA THR A 139 -14.65 -9.93 -29.41
C THR A 139 -15.72 -9.34 -28.52
N PHE A 140 -16.81 -8.88 -29.14
CA PHE A 140 -18.03 -8.50 -28.44
C PHE A 140 -18.82 -9.77 -28.03
N PRO A 141 -19.45 -9.81 -26.83
CA PRO A 141 -19.56 -8.73 -25.86
C PRO A 141 -18.40 -8.60 -24.87
N GLU A 142 -17.46 -9.55 -24.83
CA GLU A 142 -16.38 -9.59 -23.82
C GLU A 142 -15.49 -8.34 -23.83
N ASN A 143 -15.31 -7.71 -24.99
CA ASN A 143 -14.55 -6.46 -25.15
C ASN A 143 -15.20 -5.23 -24.48
N GLN A 144 -16.39 -5.40 -23.87
CA GLN A 144 -17.03 -4.41 -23.01
C GLN A 144 -16.66 -4.60 -21.52
N PHE A 145 -15.72 -5.49 -21.20
CA PHE A 145 -15.22 -5.69 -19.85
C PHE A 145 -14.65 -4.38 -19.28
N VAL A 146 -15.14 -4.01 -18.09
CA VAL A 146 -14.71 -2.78 -17.41
C VAL A 146 -13.80 -3.04 -16.23
N GLY A 147 -13.68 -4.28 -15.72
CA GLY A 147 -12.82 -4.60 -14.57
C GLY A 147 -13.10 -3.69 -13.38
N ALA A 148 -14.31 -3.79 -12.80
CA ALA A 148 -14.73 -2.92 -11.71
C ALA A 148 -13.90 -3.15 -10.44
N THR A 149 -13.72 -4.42 -10.07
CA THR A 149 -12.79 -4.82 -8.99
C THR A 149 -11.33 -4.87 -9.46
N ASP A 150 -11.12 -4.86 -10.77
CA ASP A 150 -9.91 -5.31 -11.47
C ASP A 150 -9.42 -4.27 -12.51
N SER A 151 -8.81 -3.15 -12.13
CA SER A 151 -8.68 -2.58 -10.78
C SER A 151 -9.22 -1.16 -10.70
N ALA A 152 -10.44 -0.93 -11.24
CA ALA A 152 -11.07 0.40 -11.22
C ALA A 152 -11.35 0.91 -9.79
N ALA A 153 -11.86 0.04 -8.91
CA ALA A 153 -12.10 0.35 -7.51
C ALA A 153 -10.80 0.65 -6.74
N PRO A 154 -9.73 -0.18 -6.81
CA PRO A 154 -8.40 0.17 -6.30
C PRO A 154 -7.90 1.54 -6.77
N CYS A 155 -7.99 1.85 -8.06
CA CYS A 155 -7.58 3.16 -8.58
C CYS A 155 -8.37 4.32 -7.95
N ALA A 156 -9.68 4.16 -7.78
CA ALA A 156 -10.53 5.16 -7.14
C ALA A 156 -10.21 5.33 -5.65
N MET A 157 -9.89 4.24 -4.94
CA MET A 157 -9.45 4.27 -3.53
C MET A 157 -8.11 5.02 -3.37
N MET A 158 -7.17 4.83 -4.31
CA MET A 158 -5.89 5.55 -4.30
C MET A 158 -6.08 7.07 -4.50
N LEU A 159 -6.97 7.48 -5.41
CA LEU A 159 -7.31 8.89 -5.60
C LEU A 159 -8.03 9.47 -4.38
N ASP A 160 -8.95 8.71 -3.76
CA ASP A 160 -9.60 9.13 -2.51
C ASP A 160 -8.60 9.37 -1.39
N LEU A 161 -7.65 8.45 -1.22
CA LEU A 161 -6.56 8.59 -0.26
C LEU A 161 -5.73 9.85 -0.54
N ALA A 162 -5.39 10.09 -1.81
CA ALA A 162 -4.64 11.27 -2.22
C ALA A 162 -5.38 12.55 -1.84
N GLU A 163 -6.69 12.66 -2.13
CA GLU A 163 -7.51 13.81 -1.74
C GLU A 163 -7.58 13.97 -0.22
N ALA A 164 -7.82 12.87 0.51
CA ALA A 164 -8.03 12.88 1.95
C ALA A 164 -6.79 13.28 2.74
N LEU A 165 -5.62 12.76 2.35
CA LEU A 165 -4.36 13.03 3.04
C LEU A 165 -3.63 14.28 2.52
N ASN A 166 -4.04 14.85 1.38
CA ASN A 166 -3.35 16.00 0.76
C ASN A 166 -3.08 17.15 1.74
N PRO A 167 -4.07 17.62 2.54
CA PRO A 167 -3.83 18.73 3.47
C PRO A 167 -2.81 18.41 4.56
N MET A 168 -2.64 17.14 4.92
CA MET A 168 -1.71 16.69 5.95
C MET A 168 -0.29 16.56 5.38
N LEU A 169 -0.20 15.97 4.19
CA LEU A 169 1.03 15.86 3.41
C LEU A 169 1.61 17.24 3.06
N GLU A 170 0.78 18.20 2.63
CA GLU A 170 1.21 19.58 2.36
C GLU A 170 1.73 20.29 3.61
N ARG A 171 1.04 20.11 4.75
CA ARG A 171 1.49 20.68 6.03
C ARG A 171 2.83 20.10 6.45
N ARG A 172 3.08 18.80 6.23
CA ARG A 172 4.38 18.18 6.50
C ARG A 172 5.48 18.78 5.65
N ILE A 173 5.29 18.86 4.33
CA ILE A 173 6.26 19.46 3.40
C ILE A 173 6.57 20.90 3.83
N GLN A 174 5.56 21.65 4.27
CA GLN A 174 5.75 23.02 4.73
C GLN A 174 6.54 23.10 6.05
N ARG A 175 6.26 22.23 7.03
CA ARG A 175 7.05 22.16 8.29
C ARG A 175 8.53 21.87 8.01
N VAL A 176 8.81 20.87 7.16
CA VAL A 176 10.19 20.51 6.77
C VAL A 176 10.90 21.68 6.07
N LYS A 177 10.18 22.50 5.31
CA LYS A 177 10.75 23.72 4.68
C LYS A 177 10.99 24.86 5.67
N ASP A 178 10.09 25.05 6.63
CA ASP A 178 10.09 26.21 7.53
C ASP A 178 11.01 26.03 8.73
N GLU A 179 11.16 24.80 9.23
CA GLU A 179 11.77 24.58 10.54
C GLU A 179 13.30 24.40 10.53
N GLU A 180 13.99 24.33 9.37
CA GLU A 180 15.45 24.01 9.28
C GLU A 180 15.88 22.98 10.36
N LEU A 181 15.03 21.97 10.65
CA LEU A 181 15.23 21.09 11.79
C LEU A 181 16.60 20.43 11.70
N ASP A 182 17.29 20.39 12.84
CA ASP A 182 18.61 19.79 12.99
C ASP A 182 18.64 18.38 12.36
N ASP A 183 19.70 18.13 11.57
CA ASP A 183 19.90 17.07 10.57
C ASP A 183 19.86 15.59 11.08
N ASP A 184 19.13 15.25 12.15
CA ASP A 184 19.22 13.93 12.84
C ASP A 184 17.92 13.10 12.90
N ASP A 185 16.79 13.59 12.36
CA ASP A 185 15.53 12.80 12.31
C ASP A 185 15.37 12.07 10.94
N ASP A 186 15.73 10.78 10.90
CA ASP A 186 15.54 9.84 9.76
C ASP A 186 14.09 9.73 9.22
N LEU A 187 13.12 10.33 9.91
CA LEU A 187 11.68 10.25 9.63
C LEU A 187 11.21 11.30 8.61
N ASP A 188 11.90 12.43 8.47
CA ASP A 188 11.53 13.52 7.54
C ASP A 188 11.92 13.24 6.07
N ASP A 189 12.48 12.07 5.83
CA ASP A 189 13.05 11.63 4.56
C ASP A 189 12.07 10.79 3.70
N MET A 190 10.82 10.61 4.13
CA MET A 190 9.85 9.70 3.52
C MET A 190 8.68 10.42 2.84
N THR A 191 8.31 10.00 1.63
CA THR A 191 7.13 10.51 0.91
C THR A 191 6.18 9.40 0.45
N LEU A 192 4.94 9.78 0.18
CA LEU A 192 3.97 8.92 -0.50
C LEU A 192 4.12 9.05 -2.02
N GLN A 193 4.20 7.90 -2.70
CA GLN A 193 4.16 7.80 -4.14
C GLN A 193 3.01 6.89 -4.56
N LEU A 194 2.23 7.33 -5.54
CA LEU A 194 1.19 6.53 -6.17
C LEU A 194 1.68 6.06 -7.54
N VAL A 195 1.51 4.77 -7.83
CA VAL A 195 1.87 4.19 -9.13
C VAL A 195 0.65 3.50 -9.72
N PHE A 196 0.22 3.97 -10.89
CA PHE A 196 -0.83 3.34 -11.67
C PHE A 196 -0.19 2.64 -12.86
N PHE A 197 -0.14 1.32 -12.83
CA PHE A 197 0.47 0.52 -13.90
C PHE A 197 -0.44 0.40 -15.12
N ASP A 198 0.16 0.39 -16.31
CA ASP A 198 -0.52 0.09 -17.57
C ASP A 198 -0.09 -1.28 -18.08
N GLY A 199 -1.05 -2.05 -18.61
CA GLY A 199 -0.81 -3.39 -19.12
C GLY A 199 -0.36 -4.36 -18.04
N GLU A 200 -1.06 -4.43 -16.92
CA GLU A 200 -0.94 -5.59 -16.01
C GLU A 200 -1.41 -6.85 -16.74
N GLU A 201 -2.51 -6.71 -17.47
CA GLU A 201 -3.24 -7.83 -18.01
C GLU A 201 -2.54 -8.51 -19.19
N ALA A 202 -2.68 -9.83 -19.23
CA ALA A 202 -2.34 -10.58 -20.42
C ALA A 202 -3.29 -10.22 -21.57
N PHE A 203 -2.74 -9.97 -22.76
CA PHE A 203 -3.57 -9.79 -23.96
C PHE A 203 -4.18 -11.10 -24.44
N LYS A 204 -3.50 -12.23 -24.18
CA LYS A 204 -3.97 -13.56 -24.58
C LYS A 204 -3.89 -14.56 -23.44
N ASP A 205 -2.67 -14.98 -23.10
CA ASP A 205 -2.41 -16.06 -22.16
C ASP A 205 -1.40 -15.54 -21.13
N TRP A 206 -1.76 -15.61 -19.84
CA TRP A 206 -0.86 -15.14 -18.78
C TRP A 206 0.45 -15.92 -18.80
N THR A 207 1.54 -15.22 -19.12
CA THR A 207 2.92 -15.75 -19.18
C THR A 207 3.90 -14.68 -18.73
N ASP A 208 5.14 -15.06 -18.43
CA ASP A 208 6.20 -14.10 -18.03
C ASP A 208 6.44 -12.96 -19.05
N THR A 209 6.01 -13.12 -20.31
CA THR A 209 6.14 -12.12 -21.38
C THR A 209 4.82 -11.45 -21.76
N ASP A 210 3.67 -12.10 -21.51
CA ASP A 210 2.33 -11.59 -21.77
C ASP A 210 1.59 -11.33 -20.45
N SER A 211 2.17 -10.45 -19.64
CA SER A 211 1.58 -9.84 -18.44
C SER A 211 2.52 -8.77 -17.89
N ILE A 212 2.01 -7.96 -16.96
CA ILE A 212 2.76 -7.02 -16.10
C ILE A 212 3.76 -6.17 -16.89
N TYR A 213 3.35 -5.71 -18.08
CA TYR A 213 4.17 -4.97 -19.03
C TYR A 213 4.69 -3.69 -18.39
N GLY A 214 3.78 -2.91 -17.79
CA GLY A 214 4.09 -1.68 -17.07
C GLY A 214 5.05 -1.88 -15.92
N ALA A 215 4.76 -2.83 -15.03
CA ALA A 215 5.60 -3.12 -13.87
C ALA A 215 6.99 -3.67 -14.26
N ARG A 216 7.08 -4.55 -15.26
CA ARG A 216 8.38 -5.06 -15.75
C ARG A 216 9.24 -3.92 -16.28
N HIS A 217 8.66 -3.02 -17.07
CA HIS A 217 9.36 -1.85 -17.60
C HIS A 217 9.82 -0.92 -16.47
N LEU A 218 8.91 -0.53 -15.59
CA LEU A 218 9.19 0.43 -14.53
C LEU A 218 10.25 -0.08 -13.54
N ALA A 219 10.17 -1.34 -13.14
CA ALA A 219 11.14 -1.95 -12.22
C ALA A 219 12.55 -2.03 -12.83
N GLU A 220 12.66 -2.33 -14.13
CA GLU A 220 13.95 -2.31 -14.83
C GLU A 220 14.52 -0.89 -14.96
N ARG A 221 13.65 0.07 -15.32
CA ARG A 221 14.03 1.48 -15.42
C ARG A 221 14.52 2.00 -14.07
N TRP A 222 13.80 1.78 -12.99
CA TRP A 222 14.21 2.25 -11.67
C TRP A 222 15.43 1.53 -11.11
N ALA A 223 15.68 0.27 -11.50
CA ALA A 223 16.91 -0.43 -11.13
C ALA A 223 18.16 0.15 -11.83
N SER A 224 17.98 0.87 -12.93
CA SER A 224 19.07 1.42 -13.76
C SER A 224 19.16 2.95 -13.72
N THR A 225 18.16 3.65 -13.19
CA THR A 225 18.18 5.09 -12.97
C THR A 225 18.85 5.42 -11.63
N TYR A 226 19.96 6.16 -11.68
CA TYR A 226 20.68 6.63 -10.49
C TYR A 226 20.09 7.93 -9.93
N VAL A 227 19.95 7.99 -8.60
CA VAL A 227 19.47 9.19 -7.90
C VAL A 227 20.63 10.14 -7.66
N GLN A 228 20.40 11.44 -7.83
CA GLN A 228 21.43 12.44 -7.50
C GLN A 228 21.66 12.45 -5.98
N GLN A 229 22.93 12.33 -5.58
CA GLN A 229 23.30 12.28 -4.16
C GLN A 229 22.79 13.50 -3.41
N HIS A 230 22.06 13.26 -2.33
CA HIS A 230 21.77 14.30 -1.35
C HIS A 230 23.10 14.82 -0.79
N GLN A 231 23.36 16.12 -0.94
CA GLN A 231 24.61 16.76 -0.51
C GLN A 231 24.90 16.60 1.01
N LYS A 232 23.92 16.13 1.78
CA LYS A 232 23.98 15.97 3.24
C LYS A 232 24.53 14.61 3.73
N ARG A 233 24.54 13.53 2.93
CA ARG A 233 25.18 12.25 3.35
C ARG A 233 26.66 12.23 2.99
N ARG A 234 27.53 12.57 3.94
CA ARG A 234 28.98 12.70 3.76
C ARG A 234 29.81 11.41 3.93
N LEU A 235 29.21 10.25 4.22
CA LEU A 235 29.98 9.03 4.51
C LEU A 235 29.52 7.85 3.65
N LEU A 236 30.41 7.43 2.74
CA LEU A 236 30.34 6.26 1.86
C LEU A 236 29.06 6.15 1.03
N ALA A 237 29.00 6.90 -0.07
CA ALA A 237 27.89 6.85 -1.00
C ALA A 237 27.81 5.47 -1.68
N GLN A 238 26.90 4.62 -1.20
CA GLN A 238 26.33 3.60 -2.07
C GLN A 238 25.67 4.33 -3.23
N ILE A 239 25.87 3.81 -4.44
CA ILE A 239 25.18 4.33 -5.61
C ILE A 239 23.70 3.96 -5.44
N GLU A 240 22.88 4.92 -5.05
CA GLU A 240 21.44 4.73 -4.89
C GLU A 240 20.76 4.81 -6.27
N THR A 241 19.90 3.84 -6.54
CA THR A 241 19.00 3.81 -7.69
C THR A 241 17.62 4.25 -7.25
N GLU A 242 16.78 4.65 -8.21
CA GLU A 242 15.37 4.92 -7.94
C GLU A 242 14.71 3.73 -7.23
N LEU A 243 15.08 2.49 -7.58
CA LEU A 243 14.50 1.32 -6.93
C LEU A 243 14.90 1.22 -5.44
N SER A 244 16.13 1.58 -5.09
CA SER A 244 16.60 1.50 -3.70
C SER A 244 15.97 2.53 -2.77
N THR A 245 15.29 3.56 -3.30
CA THR A 245 14.53 4.51 -2.47
C THR A 245 13.16 3.98 -2.07
N VAL A 246 12.71 2.85 -2.63
CA VAL A 246 11.43 2.23 -2.30
C VAL A 246 11.54 1.48 -0.98
N GLU A 247 10.92 2.05 0.05
CA GLU A 247 10.93 1.52 1.40
C GLU A 247 9.90 0.38 1.56
N HIS A 248 8.69 0.58 1.06
CA HIS A 248 7.66 -0.46 0.96
C HIS A 248 6.84 -0.25 -0.31
N PHE A 249 6.42 -1.37 -0.92
CA PHE A 249 5.55 -1.39 -2.08
C PHE A 249 4.24 -2.07 -1.72
N ILE A 250 3.16 -1.30 -1.71
CA ILE A 250 1.81 -1.75 -1.37
C ILE A 250 1.02 -1.85 -2.68
N LEU A 251 0.52 -3.05 -2.99
CA LEU A 251 -0.24 -3.31 -4.21
C LEU A 251 -1.68 -3.65 -3.87
N LEU A 252 -2.62 -2.89 -4.40
CA LEU A 252 -4.05 -3.12 -4.31
C LEU A 252 -4.52 -3.81 -5.59
N ASP A 253 -5.19 -4.94 -5.45
CA ASP A 253 -5.76 -5.65 -6.60
C ASP A 253 -7.01 -6.46 -6.20
N LEU A 254 -7.95 -6.62 -7.14
CA LEU A 254 -9.20 -7.36 -6.98
C LEU A 254 -10.01 -6.99 -5.73
N LEU A 255 -10.09 -5.68 -5.44
CA LEU A 255 -10.85 -5.13 -4.30
C LEU A 255 -12.13 -4.46 -4.77
N GLY A 256 -13.16 -4.50 -3.94
CA GLY A 256 -14.43 -3.78 -4.16
C GLY A 256 -15.67 -4.66 -4.08
N ALA A 257 -15.52 -5.97 -4.28
CA ALA A 257 -16.57 -6.95 -3.99
C ALA A 257 -16.82 -7.09 -2.48
N ASP A 258 -17.94 -7.69 -2.11
CA ASP A 258 -18.34 -7.89 -0.72
C ASP A 258 -17.45 -8.92 0.00
N LEU A 259 -17.25 -8.68 1.31
CA LEU A 259 -16.56 -9.61 2.23
C LEU A 259 -15.24 -10.21 1.70
N PRO A 260 -14.29 -9.37 1.22
CA PRO A 260 -12.99 -9.85 0.77
C PRO A 260 -12.25 -10.51 1.92
N ARG A 261 -11.39 -11.46 1.56
CA ARG A 261 -10.51 -12.14 2.50
C ARG A 261 -9.08 -11.95 2.05
N LEU A 262 -8.21 -11.56 2.96
CA LEU A 262 -6.80 -11.31 2.68
C LEU A 262 -5.94 -12.19 3.57
N ARG A 263 -4.77 -12.57 3.08
CA ARG A 263 -3.72 -13.22 3.86
C ARG A 263 -2.43 -12.46 3.75
N SER A 264 -1.52 -12.70 4.68
CA SER A 264 -0.16 -12.17 4.61
C SER A 264 0.68 -13.08 3.69
N TYR A 265 1.17 -12.55 2.57
CA TYR A 265 1.97 -13.31 1.60
C TYR A 265 3.48 -13.31 1.93
N PHE A 266 3.97 -12.23 2.54
CA PHE A 266 5.40 -11.97 2.73
C PHE A 266 5.73 -11.73 4.20
N VAL A 267 6.78 -12.39 4.69
CA VAL A 267 7.24 -12.27 6.08
C VAL A 267 7.78 -10.87 6.36
N ASP A 268 8.46 -10.25 5.40
CA ASP A 268 9.14 -8.96 5.57
C ASP A 268 8.17 -7.80 5.85
N THR A 269 6.92 -7.92 5.38
CA THR A 269 5.84 -6.93 5.55
C THR A 269 4.70 -7.47 6.41
N ALA A 270 4.87 -8.62 7.06
CA ALA A 270 3.84 -9.22 7.92
C ALA A 270 3.43 -8.30 9.09
N TRP A 271 4.35 -7.49 9.59
CA TRP A 271 4.09 -6.48 10.61
C TRP A 271 3.19 -5.33 10.10
N MET A 272 3.27 -4.98 8.81
CA MET A 272 2.34 -4.02 8.19
C MET A 272 0.94 -4.62 8.06
N PHE A 273 0.88 -5.91 7.71
CA PHE A 273 -0.38 -6.65 7.67
C PHE A 273 -1.05 -6.69 9.06
N ASP A 274 -0.27 -6.89 10.12
CA ASP A 274 -0.78 -6.78 11.50
C ASP A 274 -1.23 -5.36 11.84
N GLY A 275 -0.52 -4.33 11.36
CA GLY A 275 -0.94 -2.95 11.48
C GLY A 275 -2.31 -2.68 10.85
N LEU A 276 -2.59 -3.27 9.68
CA LEU A 276 -3.92 -3.21 9.06
C LEU A 276 -4.99 -3.91 9.90
N ILE A 277 -4.67 -5.07 10.50
CA ILE A 277 -5.59 -5.79 11.40
C ILE A 277 -5.91 -4.93 12.63
N ASP A 278 -4.90 -4.29 13.21
CA ASP A 278 -5.08 -3.42 14.37
C ASP A 278 -5.94 -2.18 14.03
N ALA A 279 -5.64 -1.51 12.92
CA ALA A 279 -6.46 -0.40 12.42
C ALA A 279 -7.90 -0.84 12.12
N GLU A 280 -8.09 -2.02 11.54
CA GLU A 280 -9.41 -2.60 11.28
C GLU A 280 -10.20 -2.79 12.57
N LYS A 281 -9.55 -3.35 13.61
CA LYS A 281 -10.17 -3.56 14.91
C LYS A 281 -10.57 -2.24 15.55
N ARG A 282 -9.68 -1.24 15.60
CA ARG A 282 -9.97 0.08 16.18
C ARG A 282 -11.11 0.81 15.46
N LEU A 283 -11.13 0.79 14.14
CA LEU A 283 -12.21 1.37 13.34
C LEU A 283 -13.53 0.62 13.54
N GLY A 284 -13.49 -0.71 13.66
CA GLY A 284 -14.68 -1.51 13.90
C GLY A 284 -15.27 -1.34 15.29
N GLU A 285 -14.42 -1.23 16.31
CA GLU A 285 -14.84 -1.01 17.71
C GLU A 285 -15.37 0.41 17.94
N SER A 286 -14.83 1.42 17.24
CA SER A 286 -15.35 2.79 17.29
C SER A 286 -16.70 2.98 16.57
N GLY A 287 -17.14 1.99 15.80
CA GLY A 287 -18.35 2.07 14.99
C GLY A 287 -18.19 2.81 13.67
N ALA A 288 -16.96 3.14 13.26
CA ALA A 288 -16.68 3.86 12.01
C ALA A 288 -17.14 3.09 10.76
N PHE A 289 -17.29 1.77 10.83
CA PHE A 289 -17.80 0.94 9.74
C PHE A 289 -19.33 1.01 9.55
N ALA A 290 -20.09 1.47 10.56
CA ALA A 290 -21.53 1.60 10.43
C ALA A 290 -21.86 2.63 9.33
N PHE A 291 -22.68 2.21 8.35
CA PHE A 291 -23.00 3.03 7.18
C PHE A 291 -24.40 2.70 6.65
N GLY A 292 -25.21 3.73 6.43
CA GLY A 292 -26.62 3.60 6.03
C GLY A 292 -27.43 2.76 7.03
N ASP A 293 -28.42 2.04 6.52
CA ASP A 293 -29.27 1.14 7.32
C ASP A 293 -28.64 -0.24 7.56
N SER A 294 -27.41 -0.46 7.07
CA SER A 294 -26.73 -1.77 7.14
C SER A 294 -26.31 -2.09 8.57
N GLN A 295 -26.97 -3.09 9.15
CA GLN A 295 -26.63 -3.63 10.46
C GLN A 295 -25.39 -4.54 10.44
N SER A 296 -24.91 -4.94 9.25
CA SER A 296 -23.79 -5.89 9.12
C SER A 296 -22.44 -5.33 9.54
N MET A 297 -22.28 -4.00 9.52
CA MET A 297 -21.04 -3.30 9.85
C MET A 297 -21.07 -2.58 11.20
N ALA A 298 -22.10 -2.81 12.02
CA ALA A 298 -22.18 -2.25 13.37
C ALA A 298 -21.14 -2.90 14.32
N PRO A 299 -20.77 -2.23 15.42
CA PRO A 299 -19.88 -2.81 16.44
C PRO A 299 -20.33 -4.21 16.88
N GLY A 300 -19.39 -5.17 16.88
CA GLY A 300 -19.64 -6.56 17.24
C GLY A 300 -20.33 -7.42 16.17
N LYS A 301 -20.72 -6.86 15.02
CA LYS A 301 -21.33 -7.60 13.90
C LYS A 301 -20.42 -7.70 12.66
N TRP A 302 -19.49 -6.77 12.50
CA TRP A 302 -18.52 -6.77 11.40
C TRP A 302 -17.60 -8.00 11.46
N ARG A 303 -17.08 -8.40 10.29
CA ARG A 303 -16.12 -9.50 10.15
C ARG A 303 -14.79 -8.96 9.63
N SER A 304 -13.70 -9.49 10.17
CA SER A 304 -12.36 -9.13 9.68
C SER A 304 -12.17 -9.59 8.24
N TYR A 305 -11.62 -8.72 7.41
CA TYR A 305 -11.15 -9.07 6.07
C TYR A 305 -9.82 -9.82 6.12
N PHE A 306 -9.07 -9.72 7.20
CA PHE A 306 -7.72 -10.26 7.31
C PHE A 306 -7.72 -11.61 8.03
N GLN A 307 -7.08 -12.61 7.43
CA GLN A 307 -6.91 -13.90 8.07
C GLN A 307 -5.81 -13.81 9.15
N PRO A 308 -6.04 -14.30 10.38
CA PRO A 308 -5.01 -14.31 11.42
C PRO A 308 -3.75 -15.06 11.00
N ARG A 309 -2.59 -14.47 11.24
CA ARG A 309 -1.30 -15.14 11.08
C ARG A 309 -1.14 -16.13 12.24
N GLY A 310 -1.09 -17.44 12.00
CA GLY A 310 -0.94 -18.38 13.13
C GLY A 310 -1.15 -19.87 12.90
N GLN A 311 -1.63 -20.30 11.73
CA GLN A 311 -1.67 -21.72 11.40
C GLN A 311 -1.18 -21.93 9.99
N MET A 312 -0.09 -22.70 9.84
CA MET A 312 0.42 -23.32 8.62
C MET A 312 -0.26 -22.83 7.33
N GLN A 313 -0.12 -21.53 7.04
CA GLN A 313 -0.48 -20.95 5.75
C GLN A 313 0.67 -21.36 4.86
N TRP A 314 0.62 -22.62 4.42
CA TRP A 314 1.44 -23.06 3.33
C TRP A 314 1.22 -22.05 2.20
N ASN A 315 2.28 -21.34 1.80
CA ASN A 315 2.29 -20.49 0.61
C ASN A 315 2.10 -21.40 -0.63
N TYR A 316 0.91 -21.96 -0.81
CA TYR A 316 0.57 -22.91 -1.88
C TYR A 316 0.37 -22.24 -3.24
N GLY A 317 0.53 -20.93 -3.34
CA GLY A 317 0.43 -20.22 -4.60
C GLY A 317 1.03 -18.84 -4.47
N TYR A 318 2.08 -18.60 -5.26
CA TYR A 318 2.57 -17.27 -5.52
C TYR A 318 1.61 -16.64 -6.55
N ILE A 319 0.95 -15.55 -6.19
CA ILE A 319 0.08 -14.83 -7.14
C ILE A 319 0.99 -13.96 -8.01
N GLY A 320 0.96 -14.19 -9.33
CA GLY A 320 1.66 -13.33 -10.27
C GLY A 320 0.86 -12.04 -10.45
N ASP A 321 1.51 -10.90 -10.25
CA ASP A 321 0.92 -9.56 -10.31
C ASP A 321 2.07 -8.52 -10.40
N ASP A 322 1.77 -7.24 -10.53
CA ASP A 322 2.69 -6.12 -10.76
C ASP A 322 3.82 -5.98 -9.72
N HIS A 323 3.66 -6.56 -8.52
CA HIS A 323 4.72 -6.56 -7.52
C HIS A 323 5.90 -7.49 -7.89
N VAL A 324 5.71 -8.48 -8.78
CA VAL A 324 6.70 -9.54 -9.07
C VAL A 324 8.06 -8.97 -9.50
N PRO A 325 8.15 -8.00 -10.43
CA PRO A 325 9.44 -7.45 -10.85
C PRO A 325 10.16 -6.69 -9.73
N PHE A 326 9.41 -6.06 -8.83
CA PHE A 326 9.95 -5.33 -7.68
C PHE A 326 10.44 -6.30 -6.59
N LEU A 327 9.66 -7.34 -6.26
CA LEU A 327 10.10 -8.36 -5.31
C LEU A 327 11.37 -9.06 -5.77
N LYS A 328 11.46 -9.44 -7.06
CA LYS A 328 12.65 -10.08 -7.64
C LYS A 328 13.93 -9.24 -7.47
N ARG A 329 13.79 -7.93 -7.23
CA ARG A 329 14.88 -6.99 -7.02
C ARG A 329 15.03 -6.56 -5.55
N GLY A 330 14.33 -7.22 -4.63
CA GLY A 330 14.50 -7.05 -3.18
C GLY A 330 13.60 -5.99 -2.53
N VAL A 331 12.60 -5.46 -3.24
CA VAL A 331 11.65 -4.49 -2.67
C VAL A 331 10.67 -5.20 -1.72
N PRO A 332 10.48 -4.72 -0.47
CA PRO A 332 9.47 -5.27 0.44
C PRO A 332 8.04 -5.04 -0.07
N ILE A 333 7.27 -6.12 -0.26
CA ILE A 333 5.92 -6.07 -0.83
C ILE A 333 4.85 -6.31 0.24
N LEU A 334 3.83 -5.46 0.30
CA LEU A 334 2.55 -5.75 0.95
C LEU A 334 1.48 -5.90 -0.15
N HIS A 335 1.10 -7.15 -0.44
CA HIS A 335 0.12 -7.45 -1.49
C HIS A 335 -1.28 -7.58 -0.90
N LEU A 336 -2.14 -6.60 -1.20
CA LEU A 336 -3.51 -6.51 -0.76
C LEU A 336 -4.45 -6.94 -1.89
N ILE A 337 -4.54 -8.26 -2.05
CA ILE A 337 -5.41 -8.92 -3.02
C ILE A 337 -6.36 -9.88 -2.31
N ALA A 338 -7.64 -9.91 -2.75
CA ALA A 338 -8.63 -10.82 -2.20
C ALA A 338 -8.30 -12.28 -2.55
N GLU A 339 -8.46 -13.22 -1.61
CA GLU A 339 -8.35 -14.66 -1.81
C GLU A 339 -9.49 -15.40 -1.06
N PRO A 340 -10.37 -16.12 -1.78
CA PRO A 340 -10.40 -16.29 -3.24
C PRO A 340 -10.71 -14.99 -3.99
N PHE A 341 -10.36 -14.95 -5.28
CA PHE A 341 -10.69 -13.82 -6.16
C PHE A 341 -12.22 -13.59 -6.20
N PRO A 342 -12.68 -12.36 -6.46
CA PRO A 342 -14.10 -12.07 -6.66
C PRO A 342 -14.70 -13.04 -7.67
N HIS A 343 -15.90 -13.55 -7.40
CA HIS A 343 -16.57 -14.53 -8.28
C HIS A 343 -16.82 -14.01 -9.71
N VAL A 344 -16.77 -12.68 -9.87
CA VAL A 344 -16.90 -11.95 -11.14
C VAL A 344 -15.60 -11.79 -11.92
N TRP A 345 -14.45 -12.15 -11.35
CA TRP A 345 -13.12 -11.96 -11.95
C TRP A 345 -13.07 -12.46 -13.41
N HIS A 346 -12.53 -11.62 -14.30
CA HIS A 346 -12.46 -11.82 -15.75
C HIS A 346 -13.81 -12.12 -16.45
N LYS A 347 -14.94 -11.63 -15.91
CA LYS A 347 -16.27 -11.76 -16.53
C LYS A 347 -16.89 -10.38 -16.71
N LEU A 348 -17.80 -10.24 -17.68
CA LEU A 348 -18.59 -9.01 -17.88
C LEU A 348 -19.45 -8.61 -16.67
N SER A 349 -19.67 -9.53 -15.73
CA SER A 349 -20.30 -9.24 -14.45
C SER A 349 -19.41 -8.43 -13.51
N ASP A 350 -18.11 -8.29 -13.77
CA ASP A 350 -17.23 -7.39 -13.01
C ASP A 350 -17.43 -5.94 -13.46
N ASN A 351 -18.60 -5.41 -13.08
CA ASN A 351 -19.11 -4.10 -13.43
C ASN A 351 -19.60 -3.36 -12.17
N ALA A 352 -20.28 -2.23 -12.32
CA ALA A 352 -20.79 -1.43 -11.20
C ALA A 352 -21.60 -2.25 -10.17
N ASP A 353 -22.38 -3.24 -10.63
CA ASP A 353 -23.27 -4.04 -9.78
C ASP A 353 -22.50 -5.06 -8.92
N ALA A 354 -21.24 -5.35 -9.25
CA ALA A 354 -20.37 -6.23 -8.46
C ALA A 354 -19.73 -5.52 -7.25
N LEU A 355 -19.81 -4.19 -7.19
CA LEU A 355 -19.16 -3.40 -6.16
C LEU A 355 -20.05 -3.23 -4.93
N ASP A 356 -19.48 -3.48 -3.75
CA ASP A 356 -20.12 -3.25 -2.46
C ASP A 356 -19.62 -1.95 -1.84
N VAL A 357 -20.45 -0.89 -1.91
CA VAL A 357 -20.11 0.45 -1.38
C VAL A 357 -19.71 0.42 0.10
N PRO A 358 -20.40 -0.29 1.02
CA PRO A 358 -19.95 -0.43 2.40
C PRO A 358 -18.53 -1.00 2.53
N THR A 359 -18.19 -2.03 1.75
CA THR A 359 -16.85 -2.62 1.72
C THR A 359 -15.82 -1.67 1.15
N MET A 360 -16.10 -1.00 0.04
CA MET A 360 -15.18 0.00 -0.53
C MET A 360 -14.97 1.19 0.42
N ARG A 361 -16.02 1.66 1.09
CA ARG A 361 -15.92 2.71 2.13
C ARG A 361 -14.99 2.28 3.24
N ARG A 362 -15.11 1.02 3.69
CA ARG A 362 -14.25 0.45 4.72
C ARG A 362 -12.78 0.38 4.27
N TRP A 363 -12.51 0.05 3.01
CA TRP A 363 -11.17 0.13 2.43
C TRP A 363 -10.59 1.55 2.47
N ASN A 364 -11.37 2.57 2.08
CA ASN A 364 -10.92 3.96 2.18
C ASN A 364 -10.54 4.33 3.61
N LEU A 365 -11.35 3.95 4.61
CA LEU A 365 -11.05 4.20 6.02
C LEU A 365 -9.77 3.49 6.48
N LEU A 366 -9.61 2.21 6.13
CA LEU A 366 -8.43 1.42 6.46
C LEU A 366 -7.17 2.05 5.86
N LEU A 367 -7.19 2.38 4.56
CA LEU A 367 -6.06 2.98 3.87
C LEU A 367 -5.71 4.35 4.45
N ARG A 368 -6.70 5.20 4.75
CA ARG A 368 -6.47 6.52 5.35
C ARG A 368 -5.77 6.41 6.71
N VAL A 369 -6.26 5.55 7.61
CA VAL A 369 -5.64 5.35 8.92
C VAL A 369 -4.26 4.73 8.77
N PHE A 370 -4.16 3.61 8.06
CA PHE A 370 -2.91 2.89 7.90
C PHE A 370 -1.80 3.74 7.27
N MET A 371 -2.12 4.49 6.22
CA MET A 371 -1.14 5.34 5.54
C MET A 371 -0.77 6.57 6.37
N SER A 372 -1.69 7.10 7.17
CA SER A 372 -1.39 8.19 8.12
C SER A 372 -0.48 7.72 9.25
N GLU A 373 -0.72 6.52 9.80
CA GLU A 373 0.14 5.89 10.82
C GLU A 373 1.52 5.57 10.27
N ARG A 374 1.57 5.11 9.01
CA ARG A 374 2.84 4.80 8.35
C ARG A 374 3.68 6.04 8.06
N SER A 375 3.02 7.15 7.77
CA SER A 375 3.66 8.40 7.37
C SER A 375 3.88 9.34 8.56
N GLU A 376 3.31 9.08 9.73
CA GLU A 376 3.29 10.00 10.89
C GLU A 376 2.72 11.40 10.54
N ASP A 377 1.81 11.49 9.57
CA ASP A 377 1.32 12.77 9.01
C ASP A 377 0.32 13.51 9.90
N VAL A 378 0.08 13.02 11.12
CA VAL A 378 -0.90 13.61 12.03
C VAL A 378 -0.21 14.61 12.95
N PRO A 379 -0.73 15.84 13.09
CA PRO A 379 -0.22 16.75 14.09
C PRO A 379 -0.39 16.08 15.45
N VAL A 380 0.71 15.84 16.16
CA VAL A 380 0.67 15.61 17.60
C VAL A 380 -0.03 16.84 18.18
N ALA A 381 -1.33 16.72 18.47
CA ALA A 381 -2.04 17.72 19.23
C ALA A 381 -1.24 17.92 20.52
N GLN A 382 -0.54 19.06 20.61
CA GLN A 382 0.21 19.57 21.75
C GLN A 382 0.59 18.49 22.78
N ARG A 383 1.73 17.80 22.59
CA ARG A 383 2.45 17.27 23.76
C ARG A 383 2.81 18.49 24.59
N SER A 384 1.97 18.82 25.58
CA SER A 384 2.27 19.88 26.51
C SER A 384 3.56 19.50 27.21
N VAL A 385 4.57 20.36 27.08
CA VAL A 385 5.83 20.28 27.84
C VAL A 385 5.56 20.73 29.29
N SER A 386 4.41 20.38 29.89
CA SER A 386 3.99 20.90 31.18
C SER A 386 3.67 19.85 32.25
N GLU A 387 3.99 18.57 32.04
CA GLU A 387 3.84 17.53 33.08
C GLU A 387 5.15 16.80 33.42
N LEU A 388 6.30 17.47 33.27
CA LEU A 388 7.57 17.05 33.88
C LEU A 388 8.16 18.16 34.75
N VAL A 389 7.37 18.66 35.70
CA VAL A 389 7.91 19.19 36.97
C VAL A 389 7.01 18.71 38.11
N SER A 390 7.14 17.44 38.47
CA SER A 390 6.72 16.97 39.79
C SER A 390 7.81 17.33 40.81
N PHE A 391 7.45 18.22 41.72
CA PHE A 391 8.14 18.51 42.98
C PHE A 391 8.61 17.23 43.69
N PRO A 392 9.76 17.30 44.38
CA PRO A 392 9.89 16.72 45.70
C PRO A 392 9.80 17.79 46.79
N LEU A 393 9.06 17.43 47.83
CA LEU A 393 8.87 18.10 49.09
C LEU A 393 10.17 18.35 49.87
N SER A 394 10.12 19.45 50.65
CA SER A 394 10.85 19.80 51.89
C SER A 394 12.39 19.85 51.80
N VAL A 395 13.09 20.79 52.46
CA VAL A 395 13.14 21.00 53.90
C VAL A 395 13.55 22.45 54.22
N ASP A 396 12.78 23.12 55.09
CA ASP A 396 13.24 24.30 55.84
C ASP A 396 14.33 23.87 56.83
N PHE A 397 15.50 24.51 56.78
CA PHE A 397 16.31 24.73 57.98
C PHE A 397 17.00 26.09 57.89
N THR A 398 16.59 26.95 58.83
CA THR A 398 17.23 28.17 59.39
C THR A 398 17.39 29.41 58.51
#